data_AF-A0A1C6CVB7-F1
#
_entry.id   AF-A0A1C6CVB7-F1
#
_cell.length_a   1.000
_cell.length_b   1.000
_cell.length_c   1.000
_cell.angle_alpha   90.00
_cell.angle_beta   90.00
_cell.angle_gamma   90.00
#
_symmetry.space_group_name_H-M   'P 1'
#
loop_
_entity.id
_entity.type
_entity.pdbx_description
1 polymer ?
#
loop_
_entity_poly.entity_id
_entity_poly.type
_entity_poly.pdbx_seq_one_letter_code
_entity_poly.pdbx_strand_id
1 'polypeptide(L)'
;MDIQIKQGPQCHTSNCYTYRNGDIKYIVIHFTSNNGDTALNNCNYFSGANRGASAHYFIGDDGIYQSVPDKWAAWAVGGTKIYKHPYCRNMNSISIEMCSRIGADGKYYIRDGIVEQTIKLTRYLMNKYNVPVENVLRHYDVWDKKCPEPFVRQPELWEDFKRRLTGSEDLTMSQYTELKELIEKQAAEIADLKNINKQLVNVVQTTMIYDFNDDNMPSWARTAVQAAQDYGALVGDEQGRLGLSYKDLRTICREYRCGMYDK
;
A
#
# COMPACT_ATOMS: atom_id res chain seq x y z
N MET A 1 11.06 -0.11 -2.14
CA MET A 1 11.73 0.90 -1.31
C MET A 1 12.97 0.25 -0.74
N ASP A 2 14.14 0.56 -1.30
CA ASP A 2 15.39 -0.11 -0.93
C ASP A 2 15.94 0.49 0.36
N ILE A 3 15.69 -0.19 1.47
CA ILE A 3 16.26 0.18 2.76
C ILE A 3 17.72 -0.29 2.85
N GLN A 4 18.62 0.62 3.20
CA GLN A 4 20.04 0.31 3.38
C GLN A 4 20.34 0.05 4.85
N ILE A 5 20.39 -1.23 5.22
CA ILE A 5 20.75 -1.68 6.57
C ILE A 5 22.21 -2.12 6.54
N LYS A 6 23.06 -1.44 7.32
CA LYS A 6 24.47 -1.80 7.47
C LYS A 6 24.62 -2.84 8.57
N GLN A 7 25.55 -3.77 8.39
CA GLN A 7 25.96 -4.65 9.49
C GLN A 7 26.91 -3.88 10.41
N GLY A 8 26.47 -3.62 11.64
CA GLY A 8 27.36 -3.09 12.68
C GLY A 8 28.16 -4.22 13.34
N PRO A 9 29.15 -3.87 14.18
CA PRO A 9 29.76 -4.81 15.11
C PRO A 9 28.69 -5.60 15.86
N GLN A 10 28.80 -6.92 15.79
CA GLN A 10 27.89 -7.85 16.43
C GLN A 10 27.91 -7.60 17.95
N CYS A 11 26.73 -7.42 18.54
CA CYS A 11 26.56 -7.30 19.98
C CYS A 11 27.20 -8.51 20.69
N HIS A 12 27.88 -8.24 21.81
CA HIS A 12 28.51 -9.26 22.62
C HIS A 12 27.46 -10.27 23.10
N THR A 13 27.77 -11.57 23.06
CA THR A 13 26.80 -12.63 23.38
C THR A 13 26.31 -12.60 24.82
N SER A 14 27.03 -11.95 25.73
CA SER A 14 26.59 -11.72 27.11
C SER A 14 25.52 -10.62 27.28
N ASN A 15 25.10 -9.97 26.20
CA ASN A 15 24.12 -8.87 26.21
C ASN A 15 22.80 -9.23 25.52
N CYS A 16 22.66 -10.46 25.02
CA CYS A 16 21.49 -10.91 24.29
C CYS A 16 21.30 -12.41 24.50
N TYR A 17 20.12 -12.91 24.16
CA TYR A 17 19.95 -14.34 23.95
C TYR A 17 20.38 -14.67 22.54
N THR A 18 21.32 -15.60 22.36
CA THR A 18 21.80 -16.05 21.05
C THR A 18 20.84 -17.01 20.34
N TYR A 19 19.56 -16.93 20.71
CA TYR A 19 18.44 -17.72 20.21
C TYR A 19 17.12 -16.97 20.41
N ARG A 20 16.06 -17.47 19.78
CA ARG A 20 14.68 -17.01 19.95
C ARG A 20 13.75 -18.22 20.02
N ASN A 21 12.77 -18.19 20.93
CA ASN A 21 11.86 -19.32 21.22
C ASN A 21 10.51 -19.21 20.51
N GLY A 22 10.37 -18.31 19.54
CA GLY A 22 9.11 -18.08 18.83
C GLY A 22 9.21 -16.95 17.82
N ASP A 23 8.09 -16.65 17.20
CA ASP A 23 8.02 -15.61 16.17
C ASP A 23 8.25 -14.22 16.74
N ILE A 24 8.73 -13.32 15.88
CA ILE A 24 8.71 -11.88 16.12
C ILE A 24 7.25 -11.42 15.99
N LYS A 25 6.65 -11.03 17.12
CA LYS A 25 5.26 -10.56 17.18
C LYS A 25 5.16 -9.05 17.41
N TYR A 26 6.24 -8.42 17.88
CA TYR A 26 6.27 -7.01 18.25
C TYR A 26 7.51 -6.30 17.71
N ILE A 27 7.38 -5.00 17.46
CA ILE A 27 8.51 -4.10 17.23
C ILE A 27 8.42 -3.01 18.28
N VAL A 28 9.50 -2.79 19.02
CA VAL A 28 9.53 -1.80 20.10
C VAL A 28 10.48 -0.68 19.72
N ILE A 29 9.99 0.55 19.81
CA ILE A 29 10.70 1.78 19.50
C ILE A 29 11.28 2.37 20.79
N HIS A 30 12.55 2.73 20.72
CA HIS A 30 13.36 3.23 21.82
C HIS A 30 14.14 4.48 21.40
N PHE A 31 14.82 5.09 22.36
CA PHE A 31 15.86 6.07 22.11
C PHE A 31 17.05 5.80 23.03
N THR A 32 18.23 6.19 22.57
CA THR A 32 19.49 5.89 23.28
C THR A 32 19.64 6.68 24.58
N SER A 33 18.83 7.71 24.80
CA SER A 33 18.91 8.63 25.95
C SER A 33 20.30 9.24 26.10
N ASN A 34 20.95 9.52 24.96
CA ASN A 34 22.28 10.09 24.87
C ASN A 34 22.24 11.43 24.11
N ASN A 35 23.37 12.10 23.96
CA ASN A 35 23.47 13.40 23.31
C ASN A 35 24.47 13.40 22.15
N GLY A 36 23.98 13.13 20.93
CA GLY A 36 24.79 13.18 19.72
C GLY A 36 25.63 11.94 19.46
N ASP A 37 25.18 10.79 19.97
CA ASP A 37 25.72 9.49 19.61
C ASP A 37 25.40 9.11 18.16
N THR A 38 26.11 8.10 17.65
CA THR A 38 25.91 7.55 16.31
C THR A 38 25.46 6.09 16.41
N ALA A 39 24.81 5.58 15.36
CA ALA A 39 24.37 4.19 15.35
C ALA A 39 25.56 3.23 15.44
N LEU A 40 26.63 3.49 14.68
CA LEU A 40 27.85 2.70 14.73
C LEU A 40 28.52 2.72 16.11
N ASN A 41 28.55 3.87 16.80
CA ASN A 41 29.13 3.95 18.15
C ASN A 41 28.35 3.11 19.15
N ASN A 42 27.03 3.08 19.06
CA ASN A 42 26.23 2.19 19.90
C ASN A 42 26.51 0.71 19.59
N CYS A 43 26.61 0.32 18.32
CA CYS A 43 27.00 -1.05 17.96
C CYS A 43 28.38 -1.42 18.56
N ASN A 44 29.37 -0.55 18.45
CA ASN A 44 30.69 -0.73 19.07
C ASN A 44 30.61 -0.85 20.60
N TYR A 45 29.77 -0.04 21.25
CA TYR A 45 29.62 -0.06 22.69
C TYR A 45 29.07 -1.40 23.21
N PHE A 46 28.06 -1.94 22.54
CA PHE A 46 27.42 -3.21 22.91
C PHE A 46 28.16 -4.46 22.42
N SER A 47 29.14 -4.33 21.52
CA SER A 47 30.02 -5.43 21.07
C SER A 47 31.19 -5.71 22.02
N GLY A 48 31.64 -4.70 22.79
CA GLY A 48 32.89 -4.79 23.54
C GLY A 48 32.84 -5.55 24.88
N ALA A 49 31.74 -5.48 25.63
CA ALA A 49 31.66 -6.09 26.98
C ALA A 49 30.21 -6.30 27.44
N ASN A 50 30.02 -6.98 28.57
CA ASN A 50 28.71 -7.09 29.21
C ASN A 50 28.20 -5.72 29.70
N ARG A 51 27.04 -5.30 29.20
CA ARG A 51 26.29 -4.08 29.52
C ARG A 51 24.93 -4.39 30.13
N GLY A 52 24.51 -5.66 30.19
CA GLY A 52 23.18 -6.06 30.65
C GLY A 52 22.03 -5.53 29.78
N ALA A 53 22.33 -5.10 28.55
CA ALA A 53 21.37 -4.54 27.61
C ALA A 53 21.88 -4.64 26.17
N SER A 54 20.96 -4.60 25.20
CA SER A 54 21.27 -4.51 23.77
C SER A 54 20.03 -4.09 22.97
N ALA A 55 20.21 -3.79 21.69
CA ALA A 55 19.11 -3.60 20.74
C ALA A 55 19.44 -4.27 19.39
N HIS A 56 18.41 -4.54 18.59
CA HIS A 56 18.59 -5.16 17.28
C HIS A 56 19.13 -4.15 16.29
N TYR A 57 18.58 -2.94 16.31
CA TYR A 57 18.94 -1.87 15.39
C TYR A 57 19.21 -0.56 16.12
N PHE A 58 20.21 0.17 15.65
CA PHE A 58 20.47 1.55 16.01
C PHE A 58 20.33 2.43 14.77
N ILE A 59 19.74 3.61 14.94
CA ILE A 59 19.50 4.55 13.85
C ILE A 59 20.06 5.90 14.25
N GLY A 60 21.02 6.37 13.48
CA GLY A 60 21.69 7.64 13.68
C GLY A 60 21.89 8.37 12.36
N ASP A 61 22.65 9.44 12.44
CA ASP A 61 22.96 10.28 11.29
C ASP A 61 23.88 9.58 10.27
N ASP A 62 24.58 8.55 10.73
CA ASP A 62 25.44 7.65 9.97
C ASP A 62 24.68 6.47 9.33
N GLY A 63 23.36 6.38 9.54
CA GLY A 63 22.46 5.41 8.92
C GLY A 63 21.88 4.39 9.91
N ILE A 64 21.38 3.28 9.36
CA ILE A 64 20.79 2.17 10.11
C ILE A 64 21.83 1.06 10.25
N TYR A 65 22.12 0.63 11.49
CA TYR A 65 23.02 -0.48 11.77
C TYR A 65 22.33 -1.58 12.56
N GLN A 66 22.52 -2.82 12.13
CA GLN A 66 22.11 -4.00 12.89
C GLN A 66 23.22 -4.40 13.87
N SER A 67 22.86 -4.60 15.14
CA SER A 67 23.78 -5.02 16.21
C SER A 67 23.45 -6.41 16.74
N VAL A 68 22.17 -6.74 16.97
CA VAL A 68 21.71 -8.10 17.31
C VAL A 68 20.94 -8.67 16.10
N PRO A 69 21.30 -9.86 15.59
CA PRO A 69 20.57 -10.52 14.51
C PRO A 69 19.12 -10.81 14.90
N ASP A 70 18.19 -10.73 13.96
CA ASP A 70 16.76 -10.93 14.24
C ASP A 70 16.42 -12.31 14.84
N LYS A 71 17.22 -13.33 14.52
CA LYS A 71 17.12 -14.70 15.07
C LYS A 71 17.53 -14.81 16.55
N TRP A 72 18.15 -13.76 17.09
CA TRP A 72 18.51 -13.61 18.49
C TRP A 72 17.52 -12.66 19.16
N ALA A 73 17.55 -12.60 20.49
CA ALA A 73 16.70 -11.68 21.24
C ALA A 73 17.56 -10.68 22.03
N ALA A 74 17.45 -9.41 21.66
CA ALA A 74 18.08 -8.32 22.39
C ALA A 74 17.48 -8.14 23.79
N TRP A 75 18.31 -7.72 24.76
CA TRP A 75 17.88 -7.38 26.11
C TRP A 75 17.52 -5.89 26.18
N ALA A 76 16.34 -5.54 25.68
CA ALA A 76 15.96 -4.14 25.48
C ALA A 76 14.65 -3.72 26.15
N VAL A 77 13.68 -4.63 26.28
CA VAL A 77 12.30 -4.32 26.73
C VAL A 77 11.98 -4.83 28.14
N GLY A 78 13.03 -5.12 28.92
CA GLY A 78 12.94 -5.52 30.33
C GLY A 78 13.31 -4.39 31.30
N GLY A 79 13.56 -4.75 32.56
CA GLY A 79 13.94 -3.82 33.63
C GLY A 79 13.02 -3.84 34.85
N THR A 80 11.96 -4.65 34.81
CA THR A 80 11.00 -4.82 35.92
C THR A 80 10.45 -6.24 35.95
N LYS A 81 9.85 -6.62 37.08
CA LYS A 81 9.06 -7.86 37.23
C LYS A 81 7.62 -7.69 36.74
N ILE A 82 7.11 -6.47 36.66
CA ILE A 82 5.70 -6.18 36.35
C ILE A 82 5.61 -5.49 34.99
N TYR A 83 5.03 -6.17 34.01
CA TYR A 83 4.82 -5.64 32.66
C TYR A 83 3.40 -5.11 32.52
N LYS A 84 3.26 -3.98 31.84
CA LYS A 84 1.98 -3.39 31.44
C LYS A 84 1.40 -4.12 30.24
N HIS A 85 2.23 -4.39 29.23
CA HIS A 85 1.80 -5.16 28.08
C HIS A 85 1.75 -6.66 28.43
N PRO A 86 0.62 -7.35 28.19
CA PRO A 86 0.43 -8.74 28.61
C PRO A 86 1.47 -9.69 27.99
N TYR A 87 1.80 -9.48 26.70
CA TYR A 87 2.57 -10.46 25.92
C TYR A 87 3.97 -10.02 25.43
N CYS A 88 4.24 -8.73 25.23
CA CYS A 88 5.50 -8.26 24.65
C CYS A 88 6.69 -8.45 25.62
N ARG A 89 7.74 -9.14 25.18
CA ARG A 89 8.98 -9.45 25.92
C ARG A 89 10.16 -9.49 24.95
N ASN A 90 11.40 -9.46 25.48
CA ASN A 90 12.62 -9.56 24.68
C ASN A 90 12.58 -10.68 23.62
N MET A 91 12.05 -11.85 24.00
CA MET A 91 12.02 -13.04 23.14
C MET A 91 11.05 -12.96 21.95
N ASN A 92 10.06 -12.07 21.95
CA ASN A 92 9.09 -11.94 20.85
C ASN A 92 9.06 -10.55 20.22
N SER A 93 10.05 -9.70 20.53
CA SER A 93 10.18 -8.37 19.96
C SER A 93 11.49 -8.15 19.19
N ILE A 94 11.44 -7.24 18.22
CA ILE A 94 12.60 -6.51 17.70
C ILE A 94 12.64 -5.14 18.38
N SER A 95 13.84 -4.64 18.68
CA SER A 95 14.05 -3.36 19.39
C SER A 95 14.90 -2.44 18.55
N ILE A 96 14.38 -1.25 18.30
CA ILE A 96 14.97 -0.22 17.45
C ILE A 96 15.27 1.00 18.32
N GLU A 97 16.54 1.39 18.38
CA GLU A 97 17.04 2.52 19.17
C GLU A 97 17.32 3.72 18.26
N MET A 98 16.63 4.83 18.50
CA MET A 98 16.91 6.11 17.84
C MET A 98 17.98 6.88 18.60
N CYS A 99 19.07 7.25 17.94
CA CYS A 99 20.06 8.17 18.52
C CYS A 99 19.38 9.52 18.83
N SER A 100 19.68 10.07 20.00
CA SER A 100 19.04 11.28 20.51
C SER A 100 20.01 12.44 20.67
N ARG A 101 19.45 13.63 20.80
CA ARG A 101 20.18 14.86 21.14
C ARG A 101 19.47 15.58 22.27
N ILE A 102 20.21 16.44 22.97
CA ILE A 102 19.66 17.35 23.98
C ILE A 102 19.59 18.74 23.35
N GLY A 103 18.40 19.35 23.37
CA GLY A 103 18.16 20.70 22.90
C GLY A 103 18.74 21.75 23.85
N ALA A 104 18.76 23.01 23.42
CA ALA A 104 19.18 24.11 24.28
C ALA A 104 18.29 24.27 25.54
N ASP A 105 17.07 23.75 25.50
CA ASP A 105 16.12 23.72 26.62
C ASP A 105 16.36 22.52 27.58
N GLY A 106 17.41 21.74 27.36
CA GLY A 106 17.77 20.58 28.18
C GLY A 106 16.91 19.33 27.94
N LYS A 107 16.01 19.35 26.95
CA LYS A 107 15.14 18.21 26.65
C LYS A 107 15.69 17.35 25.53
N TYR A 108 15.39 16.05 25.59
CA TYR A 108 15.71 15.15 24.49
C TYR A 108 14.84 15.46 23.26
N TYR A 109 15.44 15.33 22.09
CA TYR A 109 14.74 15.28 20.81
C TYR A 109 15.41 14.26 19.87
N ILE A 110 14.64 13.77 18.91
CA ILE A 110 15.11 12.93 17.82
C ILE A 110 15.03 13.77 16.55
N ARG A 111 16.07 13.73 15.70
CA ARG A 111 16.06 14.48 14.44
C ARG A 111 15.08 13.85 13.46
N ASP A 112 14.41 14.65 12.66
CA ASP A 112 13.40 14.17 11.70
C ASP A 112 13.97 13.09 10.78
N GLY A 113 15.17 13.26 10.24
CA GLY A 113 15.82 12.25 9.40
C GLY A 113 16.08 10.90 10.09
N ILE A 114 16.20 10.87 11.43
CA ILE A 114 16.27 9.62 12.21
C ILE A 114 14.87 9.02 12.34
N VAL A 115 13.85 9.84 12.61
CA VAL A 115 12.43 9.40 12.65
C VAL A 115 12.02 8.80 11.30
N GLU A 116 12.35 9.44 10.17
CA GLU A 116 12.11 8.95 8.81
C GLU A 116 12.72 7.56 8.57
N GLN A 117 14.00 7.39 8.91
CA GLN A 117 14.68 6.11 8.77
C GLN A 117 14.07 5.04 9.68
N THR A 118 13.62 5.44 10.87
CA THR A 118 12.93 4.56 11.83
C THR A 118 11.59 4.08 11.28
N ILE A 119 10.81 4.95 10.64
CA ILE A 119 9.56 4.59 9.96
C ILE A 119 9.84 3.59 8.83
N LYS A 120 10.83 3.87 7.97
CA LYS A 120 11.22 2.97 6.87
C LYS A 120 11.64 1.59 7.39
N LEU A 121 12.48 1.54 8.41
CA LEU A 121 12.91 0.29 9.03
C LEU A 121 11.76 -0.46 9.69
N THR A 122 10.91 0.25 10.42
CA THR A 122 9.76 -0.35 11.09
C THR A 122 8.81 -0.96 10.06
N ARG A 123 8.47 -0.25 8.98
CA ARG A 123 7.64 -0.80 7.89
C ARG A 123 8.27 -2.01 7.22
N TYR A 124 9.57 -1.96 6.96
CA TYR A 124 10.30 -3.10 6.41
C TYR A 124 10.19 -4.33 7.31
N LEU A 125 10.39 -4.17 8.63
CA LEU A 125 10.30 -5.25 9.60
C LEU A 125 8.87 -5.74 9.82
N MET A 126 7.88 -4.84 9.80
CA MET A 126 6.46 -5.17 9.83
C MET A 126 6.10 -6.11 8.68
N ASN A 127 6.50 -5.75 7.46
CA ASN A 127 6.25 -6.57 6.27
C ASN A 127 7.03 -7.90 6.33
N LYS A 128 8.31 -7.86 6.73
CA LYS A 128 9.18 -9.04 6.80
C LYS A 128 8.66 -10.11 7.78
N TYR A 129 8.10 -9.68 8.90
CA TYR A 129 7.67 -10.57 10.00
C TYR A 129 6.15 -10.64 10.17
N ASN A 130 5.39 -10.01 9.29
CA ASN A 130 3.93 -9.89 9.39
C ASN A 130 3.49 -9.34 10.76
N VAL A 131 4.20 -8.34 11.27
CA VAL A 131 3.87 -7.64 12.51
C VAL A 131 2.90 -6.50 12.17
N PRO A 132 1.65 -6.54 12.68
CA PRO A 132 0.69 -5.50 12.37
C PRO A 132 0.99 -4.24 13.17
N VAL A 133 0.46 -3.09 12.73
CA VAL A 133 0.86 -1.78 13.28
C VAL A 133 0.58 -1.68 14.78
N GLU A 134 -0.51 -2.25 15.27
CA GLU A 134 -0.90 -2.29 16.69
C GLU A 134 0.17 -2.92 17.59
N ASN A 135 0.99 -3.82 17.03
CA ASN A 135 2.10 -4.46 17.73
C ASN A 135 3.43 -3.69 17.60
N VAL A 136 3.40 -2.49 17.02
CA VAL A 136 4.48 -1.51 17.12
C VAL A 136 4.25 -0.66 18.37
N LEU A 137 5.14 -0.81 19.34
CA LEU A 137 5.01 -0.28 20.70
C LEU A 137 6.18 0.65 21.03
N ARG A 138 6.01 1.54 22.00
CA ARG A 138 7.14 2.15 22.72
C ARG A 138 7.54 1.25 23.87
N HIS A 139 8.78 1.37 24.36
CA HIS A 139 9.17 0.70 25.61
C HIS A 139 8.27 1.15 26.79
N TYR A 140 7.78 2.40 26.74
CA TYR A 140 6.73 2.90 27.64
C TYR A 140 5.46 2.03 27.65
N ASP A 141 5.00 1.58 26.49
CA ASP A 141 3.78 0.76 26.41
C ASP A 141 4.01 -0.65 26.98
N VAL A 142 5.27 -1.09 27.10
CA VAL A 142 5.65 -2.40 27.65
C VAL A 142 5.62 -2.42 29.18
N TRP A 143 6.18 -1.40 29.87
CA TRP A 143 6.18 -1.34 31.34
C TRP A 143 6.36 0.07 31.95
N ASP A 144 5.96 1.14 31.26
CA ASP A 144 6.00 2.54 31.72
C ASP A 144 7.38 3.21 31.85
N LYS A 145 8.47 2.57 31.39
CA LYS A 145 9.74 3.27 31.17
C LYS A 145 9.50 4.44 30.21
N LYS A 146 9.86 5.67 30.59
CA LYS A 146 9.76 6.87 29.72
C LYS A 146 10.73 6.79 28.53
N CYS A 147 10.44 5.92 27.58
CA CYS A 147 11.29 5.55 26.47
C CYS A 147 10.42 5.18 25.25
N PRO A 148 10.54 5.90 24.13
CA PRO A 148 11.37 7.09 23.94
C PRO A 148 10.78 8.30 24.66
N GLU A 149 11.56 8.99 25.51
CA GLU A 149 11.08 10.14 26.28
C GLU A 149 10.41 11.22 25.42
N PRO A 150 10.97 11.62 24.25
CA PRO A 150 10.35 12.64 23.42
C PRO A 150 8.93 12.27 22.97
N PHE A 151 8.68 10.99 22.68
CA PHE A 151 7.37 10.47 22.25
C PHE A 151 6.42 10.19 23.42
N VAL A 152 6.93 10.13 24.65
CA VAL A 152 6.11 10.05 25.86
C VAL A 152 5.71 11.45 26.32
N ARG A 153 6.64 12.41 26.25
CA ARG A 153 6.43 13.81 26.61
C ARG A 153 5.53 14.54 25.62
N GLN A 154 5.63 14.22 24.34
CA GLN A 154 4.81 14.76 23.24
C GLN A 154 4.09 13.60 22.54
N PRO A 155 2.93 13.15 23.06
CA PRO A 155 2.18 12.01 22.51
C PRO A 155 1.84 12.17 21.02
N GLU A 156 1.66 13.40 20.55
CA GLU A 156 1.40 13.72 19.14
C GLU A 156 2.50 13.23 18.19
N LEU A 157 3.76 13.17 18.65
CA LEU A 157 4.85 12.59 17.86
C LEU A 157 4.71 11.09 17.70
N TRP A 158 4.19 10.40 18.72
CA TRP A 158 3.91 8.96 18.64
C TRP A 158 2.72 8.68 17.73
N GLU A 159 1.66 9.46 17.84
CA GLU A 159 0.49 9.34 16.97
C GLU A 159 0.83 9.62 15.50
N ASP A 160 1.66 10.64 15.23
CA ASP A 160 2.23 10.88 13.90
C ASP A 160 3.06 9.69 13.42
N PHE A 161 4.01 9.21 14.23
CA PHE A 161 4.83 8.05 13.89
C PHE A 161 3.96 6.85 13.50
N LYS A 162 2.94 6.52 14.30
CA LYS A 162 2.02 5.40 14.05
C LYS A 162 1.19 5.60 12.79
N ARG A 163 0.63 6.79 12.56
CA ARG A 163 -0.11 7.13 11.33
C ARG A 163 0.75 6.93 10.09
N ARG A 164 2.04 7.30 10.15
CA ARG A 164 2.98 7.19 9.04
C ARG A 164 3.45 5.75 8.76
N LEU A 165 3.26 4.84 9.71
CA LEU A 165 3.41 3.39 9.47
C LEU A 165 2.22 2.82 8.70
N THR A 166 1.00 3.32 8.95
CA THR A 166 -0.23 2.85 8.28
C THR A 166 -0.53 3.52 6.95
N GLY A 167 -0.05 4.76 6.77
CA GLY A 167 -0.32 5.54 5.57
C GLY A 167 0.44 5.01 4.36
N SER A 168 -0.27 4.72 3.27
CA SER A 168 0.27 4.97 1.92
C SER A 168 0.95 6.34 1.92
N GLU A 169 2.16 6.45 1.37
CA GLU A 169 2.90 7.73 1.34
C GLU A 169 1.96 8.87 0.92
N ASP A 170 1.69 9.82 1.82
CA ASP A 170 0.94 11.01 1.47
C ASP A 170 1.73 11.70 0.35
N LEU A 171 1.10 11.80 -0.83
CA LEU A 171 1.68 12.51 -1.96
C LEU A 171 2.06 13.92 -1.49
N THR A 172 3.27 14.35 -1.82
CA THR A 172 3.61 15.77 -1.65
C THR A 172 2.63 16.61 -2.44
N MET A 173 2.40 17.87 -2.03
CA MET A 173 1.49 18.77 -2.77
C MET A 173 1.84 18.86 -4.27
N SER A 174 3.13 18.79 -4.62
CA SER A 174 3.59 18.72 -6.00
C SER A 174 3.13 17.45 -6.72
N GLN A 175 3.31 16.28 -6.09
CA GLN A 175 2.88 15.00 -6.65
C GLN A 175 1.35 14.89 -6.72
N TYR A 176 0.63 15.50 -5.79
CA TYR A 176 -0.83 15.59 -5.84
C TYR A 176 -1.30 16.44 -7.03
N THR A 177 -0.67 17.60 -7.26
CA THR A 177 -0.98 18.47 -8.40
C THR A 177 -0.69 17.77 -9.72
N GLU A 178 0.48 17.13 -9.86
CA GLU A 178 0.83 16.37 -11.06
C GLU A 178 -0.15 15.21 -11.33
N LEU A 179 -0.52 14.46 -10.28
CA LEU A 179 -1.51 13.40 -10.38
C LEU A 179 -2.88 13.94 -10.79
N LYS A 180 -3.28 15.08 -10.24
CA LYS A 180 -4.55 15.74 -10.57
C LYS A 180 -4.57 16.19 -12.04
N GLU A 181 -3.50 16.79 -12.53
CA GLU A 181 -3.36 17.20 -13.94
C GLU A 181 -3.42 15.98 -14.89
N LEU A 182 -2.78 14.87 -14.52
CA LEU A 182 -2.87 13.62 -15.29
C LEU A 182 -4.30 13.06 -15.35
N ILE A 183 -5.01 13.08 -14.22
CA ILE A 183 -6.41 12.63 -14.15
C ILE A 183 -7.31 13.51 -15.01
N GLU A 184 -7.15 14.83 -14.94
CA GLU A 184 -7.93 15.79 -15.74
C GLU A 184 -7.66 15.59 -17.24
N LYS A 185 -6.39 15.38 -17.63
CA LYS A 185 -6.02 15.10 -19.02
C LYS A 185 -6.64 13.80 -19.52
N GLN A 186 -6.54 12.71 -18.74
CA GLN A 186 -7.15 11.43 -19.10
C GLN A 186 -8.67 11.53 -19.19
N ALA A 187 -9.31 12.28 -18.30
CA ALA A 187 -10.76 12.48 -18.34
C ALA A 187 -11.20 13.20 -19.62
N ALA A 188 -10.43 14.20 -20.08
CA ALA A 188 -10.67 14.88 -21.36
C ALA A 188 -10.49 13.94 -22.56
N GLU A 189 -9.39 13.17 -22.60
CA GLU A 189 -9.14 12.19 -23.68
C GLU A 189 -10.25 11.12 -23.75
N ILE A 190 -10.72 10.64 -22.59
CA ILE A 190 -11.84 9.69 -22.51
C ILE A 190 -13.15 10.32 -23.02
N ALA A 191 -13.39 11.60 -22.73
CA ALA A 191 -14.58 12.29 -23.22
C ALA A 191 -14.56 12.41 -24.76
N ASP A 192 -13.41 12.75 -25.34
CA ASP A 192 -13.22 12.82 -26.79
C ASP A 192 -13.37 11.45 -27.46
N LEU A 193 -12.75 10.41 -26.90
CA LEU A 193 -12.92 9.03 -27.39
C LEU A 193 -14.38 8.59 -27.36
N LYS A 194 -15.15 8.95 -26.31
CA LYS A 194 -16.58 8.67 -26.25
C LYS A 194 -17.36 9.38 -27.35
N ASN A 195 -17.02 10.64 -27.65
CA ASN A 195 -17.65 11.39 -28.74
C ASN A 195 -17.34 10.77 -30.11
N ILE A 196 -16.08 10.42 -30.36
CA ILE A 196 -15.65 9.73 -31.58
C ILE A 196 -16.38 8.40 -31.72
N ASN A 197 -16.46 7.59 -30.66
CA ASN A 197 -17.17 6.32 -30.70
C ASN A 197 -18.67 6.50 -31.01
N LYS A 198 -19.31 7.53 -30.45
CA LYS A 198 -20.71 7.86 -30.77
C LYS A 198 -20.89 8.22 -32.26
N GLN A 199 -19.96 8.96 -32.84
CA GLN A 199 -19.98 9.29 -34.27
C GLN A 199 -19.76 8.05 -35.13
N LEU A 200 -18.80 7.20 -34.78
CA LEU A 200 -18.52 5.94 -35.48
C LEU A 200 -19.73 5.00 -35.44
N VAL A 201 -20.36 4.82 -34.28
CA VAL A 201 -21.60 4.02 -34.16
C VAL A 201 -22.70 4.58 -35.06
N ASN A 202 -22.86 5.90 -35.13
CA ASN A 202 -23.84 6.51 -36.03
C ASN A 202 -23.52 6.23 -37.50
N VAL A 203 -22.25 6.37 -37.91
CA VAL A 203 -21.82 6.04 -39.29
C VAL A 203 -22.09 4.57 -39.60
N VAL A 204 -21.72 3.65 -38.71
CA VAL A 204 -22.00 2.21 -38.89
C VAL A 204 -23.51 1.98 -39.03
N GLN A 205 -24.33 2.61 -38.19
CA GLN A 205 -25.80 2.48 -38.29
C GLN A 205 -26.35 3.06 -39.60
N THR A 206 -25.76 4.10 -40.17
CA THR A 206 -26.26 4.69 -41.42
C THR A 206 -25.72 4.04 -42.69
N THR A 207 -24.55 3.37 -42.63
CA THR A 207 -23.91 2.79 -43.81
C THR A 207 -23.98 1.26 -43.88
N MET A 208 -24.22 0.57 -42.77
CA MET A 208 -24.28 -0.89 -42.76
C MET A 208 -25.50 -1.40 -43.53
N ILE A 209 -25.23 -2.35 -44.43
CA ILE A 209 -26.23 -3.09 -45.18
C ILE A 209 -26.22 -4.53 -44.68
N TYR A 210 -27.41 -5.05 -44.38
CA TYR A 210 -27.62 -6.40 -43.88
C TYR A 210 -28.19 -7.26 -45.00
N ASP A 211 -27.30 -8.02 -45.63
CA ASP A 211 -27.66 -8.90 -46.74
C ASP A 211 -28.29 -10.22 -46.28
N PHE A 212 -28.04 -10.66 -45.05
CA PHE A 212 -28.55 -11.93 -44.53
C PHE A 212 -29.05 -11.79 -43.08
N ASN A 213 -30.01 -12.63 -42.69
CA ASN A 213 -30.45 -12.76 -41.30
C ASN A 213 -29.50 -13.67 -40.52
N ASP A 214 -28.28 -13.17 -40.29
CA ASP A 214 -27.17 -13.92 -39.70
C ASP A 214 -26.53 -13.17 -38.51
N ASP A 215 -25.33 -13.58 -38.11
CA ASP A 215 -24.62 -12.97 -36.99
C ASP A 215 -24.23 -11.50 -37.18
N ASN A 216 -24.19 -11.03 -38.42
CA ASN A 216 -23.93 -9.63 -38.74
C ASN A 216 -25.18 -8.76 -38.53
N MET A 217 -26.39 -9.33 -38.55
CA MET A 217 -27.62 -8.59 -38.26
C MET A 217 -27.80 -8.37 -36.75
N PRO A 218 -28.21 -7.18 -36.29
CA PRO A 218 -28.49 -6.95 -34.88
C PRO A 218 -29.55 -7.93 -34.37
N SER A 219 -29.27 -8.59 -33.24
CA SER A 219 -30.14 -9.63 -32.68
C SER A 219 -31.58 -9.16 -32.44
N TRP A 220 -31.78 -7.87 -32.16
CA TRP A 220 -33.11 -7.27 -31.98
C TRP A 220 -33.97 -7.26 -33.25
N ALA A 221 -33.36 -7.35 -34.44
CA ALA A 221 -34.07 -7.32 -35.73
C ALA A 221 -34.38 -8.71 -36.30
N ARG A 222 -33.57 -9.72 -35.95
CA ARG A 222 -33.56 -11.04 -36.62
C ARG A 222 -34.91 -11.74 -36.63
N THR A 223 -35.64 -11.73 -35.52
CA THR A 223 -36.96 -12.38 -35.43
C THR A 223 -37.99 -11.71 -36.35
N ALA A 224 -37.99 -10.38 -36.41
CA ALA A 224 -38.93 -9.64 -37.24
C ALA A 224 -38.62 -9.79 -38.73
N VAL A 225 -37.33 -9.79 -39.09
CA VAL A 225 -36.89 -10.06 -40.46
C VAL A 225 -37.25 -11.48 -40.87
N GLN A 226 -37.04 -12.48 -40.00
CA GLN A 226 -37.44 -13.85 -40.28
C GLN A 226 -38.95 -13.96 -40.53
N ALA A 227 -39.77 -13.35 -39.68
CA ALA A 227 -41.23 -13.35 -39.85
C ALA A 227 -41.67 -12.70 -41.18
N ALA A 228 -41.03 -11.59 -41.58
CA ALA A 228 -41.30 -10.94 -42.87
C ALA A 228 -40.91 -11.83 -44.07
N GLN A 229 -39.80 -12.56 -43.97
CA GLN A 229 -39.39 -13.54 -44.97
C GLN A 229 -40.37 -14.73 -45.04
N ASP A 230 -40.76 -15.29 -43.89
CA ASP A 230 -41.69 -16.43 -43.81
C ASP A 230 -43.10 -16.07 -44.32
N TYR A 231 -43.52 -14.82 -44.12
CA TYR A 231 -44.75 -14.25 -44.68
C TYR A 231 -44.66 -14.02 -46.19
N GLY A 232 -43.44 -13.86 -46.73
CA GLY A 232 -43.19 -13.52 -48.14
C GLY A 232 -43.25 -12.02 -48.44
N ALA A 233 -43.31 -11.16 -47.41
CA ALA A 233 -43.25 -9.70 -47.55
C ALA A 233 -41.83 -9.18 -47.84
N LEU A 234 -40.81 -9.99 -47.53
CA LEU A 234 -39.41 -9.67 -47.78
C LEU A 234 -38.74 -10.83 -48.52
N VAL A 235 -38.22 -10.55 -49.71
CA VAL A 235 -37.54 -11.53 -50.58
C VAL A 235 -36.20 -10.95 -51.02
N GLY A 236 -35.15 -11.77 -50.97
CA GLY A 236 -33.81 -11.37 -51.40
C GLY A 236 -33.65 -11.33 -52.92
N ASP A 237 -32.50 -10.86 -53.38
CA ASP A 237 -32.11 -10.90 -54.80
C ASP A 237 -31.81 -12.33 -55.29
N GLU A 238 -31.28 -12.46 -56.52
CA GLU A 238 -30.92 -13.75 -57.12
C GLU A 238 -29.87 -14.54 -56.31
N GLN A 239 -29.09 -13.87 -55.45
CA GLN A 239 -28.14 -14.49 -54.53
C GLN A 239 -28.69 -14.60 -53.09
N GLY A 240 -29.97 -14.26 -52.87
CA GLY A 240 -30.63 -14.30 -51.57
C GLY A 240 -30.29 -13.11 -50.65
N ARG A 241 -29.67 -12.04 -51.17
CA ARG A 241 -29.29 -10.88 -50.38
C ARG A 241 -30.48 -9.95 -50.16
N LEU A 242 -30.68 -9.53 -48.91
CA LEU A 242 -31.80 -8.68 -48.49
C LEU A 242 -31.53 -7.18 -48.68
N GLY A 243 -30.26 -6.75 -48.69
CA GLY A 243 -29.88 -5.35 -48.90
C GLY A 243 -30.45 -4.36 -47.89
N LEU A 244 -30.74 -4.79 -46.65
CA LEU A 244 -31.48 -3.97 -45.69
C LEU A 244 -30.58 -2.93 -45.03
N SER A 245 -31.01 -1.67 -45.01
CA SER A 245 -30.40 -0.66 -44.14
C SER A 245 -30.90 -0.80 -42.70
N TYR A 246 -30.22 -0.15 -41.76
CA TYR A 246 -30.69 -0.07 -40.37
C TYR A 246 -32.12 0.54 -40.24
N LYS A 247 -32.48 1.47 -41.13
CA LYS A 247 -33.84 2.05 -41.17
C LYS A 247 -34.87 1.02 -41.62
N ASP A 248 -34.52 0.15 -42.57
CA ASP A 248 -35.40 -0.92 -43.03
C ASP A 248 -35.64 -1.94 -41.91
N LEU A 249 -34.59 -2.33 -41.18
CA LEU A 249 -34.72 -3.17 -39.98
C LEU A 249 -35.68 -2.56 -38.94
N ARG A 250 -35.57 -1.25 -38.68
CA ARG A 250 -36.48 -0.55 -37.76
C ARG A 250 -37.93 -0.55 -38.24
N THR A 251 -38.15 -0.41 -39.55
CA THR A 251 -39.47 -0.44 -40.17
C THR A 251 -40.08 -1.84 -40.06
N ILE A 252 -39.34 -2.88 -40.45
CA ILE A 252 -39.77 -4.28 -40.37
C ILE A 252 -40.10 -4.67 -38.93
N CYS A 253 -39.27 -4.27 -37.95
CA CYS A 253 -39.58 -4.52 -36.54
C CYS A 253 -40.86 -3.82 -36.06
N ARG A 254 -41.16 -2.63 -36.58
CA ARG A 254 -42.41 -1.92 -36.25
C ARG A 254 -43.60 -2.65 -36.85
N GLU A 255 -43.53 -3.05 -38.10
CA GLU A 255 -44.59 -3.80 -38.80
C GLU A 255 -44.86 -5.14 -38.12
N TYR A 256 -43.80 -5.87 -37.75
CA TYR A 256 -43.89 -7.11 -36.98
C TYR A 256 -44.63 -6.90 -35.65
N ARG A 257 -44.28 -5.85 -34.89
CA ARG A 257 -44.96 -5.52 -33.62
C ARG A 257 -46.41 -5.08 -33.80
N CYS A 258 -46.78 -4.63 -34.99
CA CYS A 258 -48.15 -4.31 -35.36
C CYS A 258 -48.92 -5.53 -35.88
N GLY A 259 -48.32 -6.73 -35.89
CA GLY A 259 -48.95 -7.97 -36.34
C GLY A 259 -49.07 -8.10 -37.86
N MET A 260 -48.32 -7.31 -38.63
CA MET A 260 -48.44 -7.31 -40.10
C MET A 260 -47.90 -8.59 -40.77
N TYR A 261 -47.18 -9.41 -40.01
CA TYR A 261 -46.59 -10.67 -40.47
C TYR A 261 -47.17 -11.90 -39.75
N ASP A 262 -48.22 -11.70 -38.95
CA ASP A 262 -48.93 -12.80 -38.33
C ASP A 262 -49.79 -13.47 -39.42
N LYS A 263 -49.52 -14.74 -39.71
CA LYS A 263 -50.35 -15.55 -40.61
C LYS A 263 -51.59 -16.06 -39.89
#